data_AF-A0AAE2XUM1-F1
#
_entry.id   AF-A0AAE2XUM1-F1
#
_cell.length_a   1.000
_cell.length_b   1.000
_cell.length_c   1.000
_cell.angle_alpha   90.00
_cell.angle_beta   90.00
_cell.angle_gamma   90.00
#
_symmetry.space_group_name_H-M   'P 1'
#
loop_
_entity.id
_entity.type
_entity.pdbx_description
1 polymer ?
#
loop_
_entity_poly.entity_id
_entity_poly.type
_entity_poly.pdbx_seq_one_letter_code
_entity_poly.pdbx_strand_id
1 'polypeptide(L)' 'MIPEWLTKIGHALFGFISTLAVLVHPVLPALSLALFIVYELDEEWHLNDEAYEEIREYGYGASLALLTLLIDVLVH' A
#
# COMPACT_ATOMS: atom_id res chain seq x y z
N MET A 1 -4.41 -13.42 17.77
CA MET A 1 -3.40 -13.43 16.71
C MET A 1 -4.14 -13.22 15.40
N ILE A 2 -3.83 -12.15 14.67
CA ILE A 2 -4.41 -11.93 13.34
C ILE A 2 -3.78 -12.97 12.41
N PRO A 3 -4.55 -13.66 11.54
CA PRO A 3 -3.96 -14.58 10.58
C PRO A 3 -3.04 -13.84 9.60
N GLU A 4 -1.86 -14.39 9.33
CA GLU A 4 -0.87 -13.81 8.42
C GLU A 4 -1.46 -13.46 7.04
N TRP A 5 -2.26 -14.34 6.44
CA TRP A 5 -2.88 -14.03 5.14
C TRP A 5 -3.77 -12.78 5.18
N LEU A 6 -4.34 -12.43 6.34
CA LEU A 6 -5.18 -11.25 6.49
C LEU A 6 -4.35 -9.97 6.58
N THR A 7 -3.16 -10.00 7.20
CA THR A 7 -2.23 -8.84 7.18
C THR A 7 -1.73 -8.59 5.77
N LYS A 8 -1.35 -9.63 5.03
CA LYS A 8 -0.93 -9.51 3.62
C LYS A 8 -1.99 -8.89 2.71
N ILE A 9 -3.24 -9.34 2.85
CA ILE A 9 -4.37 -8.73 2.15
C ILE A 9 -4.57 -7.28 2.61
N GLY A 10 -4.41 -7.00 3.90
CA GLY A 10 -4.48 -5.66 4.47
C GLY A 10 -3.46 -4.70 3.83
N HIS A 11 -2.19 -5.09 3.75
CA HIS A 11 -1.12 -4.29 3.13
C HIS A 11 -1.41 -4.02 1.65
N ALA A 12 -1.80 -5.05 0.91
CA ALA A 12 -2.20 -4.89 -0.49
C ALA A 12 -3.43 -3.98 -0.65
N LEU A 13 -4.47 -4.13 0.18
CA LEU A 13 -5.63 -3.23 0.14
C LEU A 13 -5.26 -1.79 0.49
N PHE A 14 -4.35 -1.60 1.45
CA PHE A 14 -3.88 -0.28 1.83
C PHE A 14 -3.10 0.39 0.70
N GLY A 15 -2.22 -0.34 0.01
CA GLY A 15 -1.52 0.15 -1.19
C GLY A 15 -2.47 0.52 -2.33
N PHE A 16 -3.51 -0.30 -2.54
CA PHE A 16 -4.54 -0.03 -3.54
C PHE A 16 -5.32 1.26 -3.23
N ILE A 17 -5.86 1.39 -2.02
CA ILE A 17 -6.63 2.57 -1.59
C ILE A 17 -5.76 3.83 -1.57
N SER A 18 -4.53 3.72 -1.07
CA SER A 18 -3.58 4.83 -1.01
C SER A 18 -3.26 5.38 -2.39
N THR A 19 -3.16 4.51 -3.40
CA THR A 19 -2.94 4.92 -4.79
C THR A 19 -4.19 5.58 -5.38
N LEU A 20 -5.39 5.03 -5.13
CA LEU A 20 -6.65 5.65 -5.56
C LEU A 20 -6.90 7.02 -4.92
N ALA A 21 -6.28 7.32 -3.77
CA ALA A 21 -6.36 8.64 -3.15
C ALA A 21 -5.83 9.78 -4.04
N VAL A 22 -5.11 9.47 -5.13
CA VAL A 22 -4.75 10.45 -6.17
C VAL A 22 -5.98 11.16 -6.76
N LEU A 23 -7.14 10.47 -6.81
CA LEU A 23 -8.41 11.02 -7.27
C LEU A 23 -8.97 12.12 -6.35
N VAL A 24 -8.51 12.15 -5.10
CA VAL A 24 -8.87 13.19 -4.12
C VAL A 24 -7.83 14.30 -4.13
N HIS A 25 -6.55 13.96 -4.03
CA HIS A 25 -5.46 14.92 -4.11
C HIS A 25 -4.13 14.23 -4.49
N PRO A 26 -3.35 14.78 -5.43
CA PRO A 26 -2.20 14.09 -6.04
C PRO A 26 -1.05 13.77 -5.05
N VAL A 27 -0.99 14.48 -3.92
CA VAL A 27 0.04 14.26 -2.89
C VAL A 27 -0.28 13.10 -1.94
N LEU A 28 -1.55 12.69 -1.82
CA LEU A 28 -1.96 11.67 -0.85
C LEU A 28 -1.27 10.30 -1.05
N PRO A 29 -1.11 9.76 -2.27
CA PRO A 29 -0.40 8.48 -2.45
C PRO A 29 1.03 8.50 -1.92
N ALA A 30 1.76 9.60 -2.13
CA ALA A 30 3.12 9.74 -1.66
C ALA A 30 3.19 9.85 -0.14
N LEU A 31 2.26 10.60 0.49
CA LEU A 31 2.17 10.69 1.94
C LEU A 31 1.79 9.36 2.58
N SER A 32 0.82 8.63 2.02
CA SER A 32 0.43 7.31 2.52
C SER A 32 1.56 6.31 2.44
N LEU A 33 2.30 6.27 1.32
CA LEU A 33 3.48 5.41 1.18
C LEU A 33 4.55 5.75 2.22
N ALA A 34 4.84 7.04 2.42
CA ALA A 34 5.83 7.47 3.41
C ALA A 34 5.43 7.08 4.84
N LEU A 35 4.15 7.27 5.20
CA LEU A 35 3.62 6.85 6.50
C LEU A 35 3.68 5.34 6.68
N PHE A 36 3.34 4.57 5.64
CA PHE A 36 3.40 3.11 5.66
C PHE A 36 4.83 2.61 5.89
N ILE A 37 5.80 3.15 5.14
CA ILE A 37 7.22 2.78 5.31
C ILE A 37 7.70 3.10 6.72
N VAL A 38 7.35 4.27 7.27
CA VAL A 38 7.75 4.64 8.64
C VAL A 38 7.13 3.69 9.65
N TYR A 39 5.86 3.31 9.46
CA TYR A 39 5.16 2.37 10.33
C TYR A 39 5.81 0.98 10.30
N GLU A 40 6.03 0.39 9.12
CA GLU A 40 6.61 -0.97 9.04
C GLU A 40 8.05 -1.02 9.55
N LEU A 41 8.85 0.02 9.29
CA LEU A 41 10.21 0.10 9.86
C LEU A 41 10.20 0.25 11.39
N ASP A 42 9.18 0.90 11.96
CA ASP A 42 8.98 0.98 13.40
C ASP A 42 8.58 -0.38 13.98
N GLU A 43 7.68 -1.12 13.32
CA GLU A 43 7.33 -2.49 13.71
C GLU A 43 8.51 -3.45 13.61
N GLU A 44 9.27 -3.45 12.51
CA GLU A 44 10.48 -4.26 12.39
C GLU A 44 11.48 -3.97 13.51
N TRP A 45 11.67 -2.69 13.86
CA TRP A 45 12.59 -2.29 14.94
C TRP A 45 12.14 -2.79 16.33
N HIS A 46 10.84 -2.74 16.63
CA HIS A 46 10.33 -3.02 17.98
C HIS A 46 9.79 -4.44 18.17
N LEU A 47 9.30 -5.07 17.10
CA LEU A 47 8.61 -6.36 17.10
C LEU A 47 9.37 -7.42 16.30
N ASN A 48 10.44 -7.04 15.60
CA ASN A 48 11.27 -7.94 14.78
C ASN A 48 10.46 -8.62 13.66
N ASP A 49 9.61 -7.83 13.00
CA ASP A 49 8.72 -8.20 11.89
C ASP A 49 9.40 -8.09 10.50
N GLU A 50 8.66 -8.37 9.41
CA GLU A 50 9.17 -8.51 8.03
C GLU A 50 8.85 -7.29 7.14
N ALA A 51 9.24 -6.07 7.54
CA ALA A 51 8.86 -4.81 6.87
C ALA A 51 9.10 -4.79 5.36
N TYR A 52 10.20 -5.39 4.86
CA TYR A 52 10.46 -5.45 3.42
C TYR A 52 9.37 -6.22 2.66
N GLU A 53 8.85 -7.30 3.23
CA GLU A 53 7.84 -8.15 2.60
C GLU A 53 6.47 -7.48 2.62
N GLU A 54 6.18 -6.72 3.66
CA GLU A 54 4.94 -5.96 3.83
C GLU A 54 4.90 -4.73 2.92
N ILE A 55 6.02 -4.01 2.77
CA ILE A 55 6.18 -2.94 1.77
C ILE A 55 6.00 -3.50 0.35
N ARG A 56 6.49 -4.71 0.07
CA ARG A 56 6.28 -5.37 -1.22
C ARG A 56 4.80 -5.69 -1.45
N GLU A 57 4.08 -6.15 -0.42
CA GLU A 57 2.63 -6.41 -0.49
C GLU A 57 1.81 -5.16 -0.74
N TYR A 58 2.14 -4.05 -0.06
CA TYR A 58 1.62 -2.72 -0.38
C TYR A 58 1.88 -2.37 -1.86
N GLY A 59 3.09 -2.64 -2.36
CA GLY A 59 3.47 -2.41 -3.75
C GLY A 59 2.61 -3.16 -4.76
N TYR A 60 2.17 -4.40 -4.47
CA TYR A 60 1.25 -5.13 -5.33
C TYR A 60 -0.12 -4.45 -5.41
N GLY A 61 -0.64 -4.01 -4.27
CA GLY A 61 -1.86 -3.23 -4.19
C GLY A 61 -1.82 -1.94 -4.99
N ALA A 62 -0.75 -1.17 -4.78
CA ALA A 62 -0.51 0.09 -5.48
C ALA A 62 -0.40 -0.12 -7.00
N SER A 63 0.30 -1.17 -7.43
CA SER A 63 0.42 -1.53 -8.85
C SER A 63 -0.94 -1.87 -9.47
N LEU A 64 -1.79 -2.62 -8.76
CA LEU A 64 -3.13 -2.94 -9.23
C LEU A 64 -4.00 -1.68 -9.38
N ALA A 65 -3.98 -0.77 -8.41
CA ALA A 65 -4.70 0.50 -8.49
C ALA A 65 -4.21 1.37 -9.64
N LEU A 66 -2.89 1.45 -9.86
CA LEU A 66 -2.32 2.17 -10.99
C LEU A 66 -2.82 1.60 -12.32
N LEU A 67 -2.83 0.28 -12.49
CA LEU A 67 -3.38 -0.36 -13.69
C LEU A 67 -4.86 -0.02 -13.88
N THR A 68 -5.66 -0.04 -12.82
CA THR A 68 -7.07 0.37 -12.87
C THR A 68 -7.24 1.81 -13.36
N LEU A 69 -6.46 2.75 -12.82
CA LEU A 69 -6.50 4.16 -13.23
C LEU A 69 -6.04 4.34 -14.68
N LEU A 70 -5.00 3.63 -15.11
CA LEU A 70 -4.52 3.68 -16.49
C LEU A 70 -5.57 3.14 -17.46
N ILE A 71 -6.25 2.05 -17.13
CA ILE A 71 -7.36 1.52 -17.95
C ILE A 71 -8.50 2.52 -18.02
N ASP A 72 -8.89 3.13 -16.89
CA ASP A 72 -9.95 4.13 -16.85
C ASP A 72 -9.66 5.33 -17.78
N VAL A 73 -8.42 5.82 -17.76
CA VAL A 73 -7.93 6.90 -18.64
C VAL A 73 -7.84 6.48 -20.11
N LEU A 74 -7.62 5.19 -20.41
CA LEU A 74 -7.55 4.71 -21.80
C LEU A 74 -8.93 4.45 -22.42
N VAL A 75 -9.95 4.22 -21.59
CA VAL A 75 -11.31 3.90 -22.03
C VAL A 75 -12.19 5.15 -22.14
N HIS A 76 -11.85 6.23 -21.45
CA HIS A 76 -12.56 7.53 -21.49
C HIS A 76 -11.73 8.60 -22.21
#